data_AF-A0A930RK46-F1
#
_entry.id   AF-A0A930RK46-F1
#
_cell.length_a   1.000
_cell.length_b   1.000
_cell.length_c   1.000
_cell.angle_alpha   90.00
_cell.angle_beta   90.00
_cell.angle_gamma   90.00
#
_symmetry.space_group_name_H-M   'P 1'
#
loop_
_entity.id
_entity.type
_entity.pdbx_description
1 polymer ?
#
loop_
_entity_poly.entity_id
_entity_poly.type
_entity_poly.pdbx_seq_one_letter_code
_entity_poly.pdbx_strand_id
1 'polypeptide(L)'
;FNLRSFAERTAMNSPIQGSAADILKMAMIELDREMRERKFKANLLLQVHDELIFEVPQDELESLQSLVEEVMENAVSLKVPLRADSNVGDNWFEAK
;
A
#
# COMPACT_ATOMS: atom_id res chain seq x y z
N PHE A 1 6.92 -36.73 -7.98
CA PHE A 1 7.99 -35.82 -7.52
C PHE A 1 7.64 -34.35 -7.74
N ASN A 2 7.27 -33.91 -8.95
CA ASN A 2 6.96 -32.49 -9.24
C ASN A 2 5.80 -31.90 -8.42
N LEU A 3 4.75 -32.67 -8.15
CA LEU A 3 3.59 -32.20 -7.37
C LEU A 3 3.95 -31.83 -5.93
N ARG A 4 4.78 -32.66 -5.27
CA ARG A 4 5.24 -32.40 -3.90
C ARG A 4 6.10 -31.15 -3.83
N SER A 5 7.09 -31.03 -4.73
CA SER A 5 7.97 -29.86 -4.74
C SER A 5 7.24 -28.57 -5.11
N PHE A 6 6.18 -28.64 -5.92
CA PHE A 6 5.30 -27.49 -6.14
C PHE A 6 4.54 -27.12 -4.87
N ALA A 7 3.93 -28.08 -4.20
CA ALA A 7 3.21 -27.85 -2.94
C ALA A 7 4.12 -27.27 -1.84
N GLU A 8 5.36 -27.76 -1.72
CA GLU A 8 6.36 -27.23 -0.78
C GLU A 8 6.67 -25.75 -1.06
N ARG A 9 6.91 -25.38 -2.33
CA ARG A 9 7.16 -23.97 -2.70
C ARG A 9 5.94 -23.09 -2.44
N THR A 10 4.74 -23.56 -2.78
CA THR A 10 3.51 -22.82 -2.53
C THR A 10 3.29 -22.63 -1.02
N ALA A 11 3.47 -23.68 -0.22
CA ALA A 11 3.32 -23.60 1.23
C ALA A 11 4.31 -22.62 1.88
N MET A 12 5.53 -22.48 1.34
CA MET A 12 6.51 -21.49 1.81
C MET A 12 6.14 -20.06 1.37
N ASN A 13 5.66 -19.87 0.14
CA ASN A 13 5.41 -18.55 -0.42
C ASN A 13 4.04 -17.96 -0.05
N SER A 14 3.00 -18.79 0.08
CA SER A 14 1.63 -18.32 0.33
C SER A 14 1.49 -17.52 1.63
N PRO A 15 2.13 -17.89 2.76
CA PRO A 15 2.11 -17.05 3.95
C PRO A 15 2.77 -15.68 3.72
N ILE A 16 3.86 -15.63 2.95
CA ILE A 16 4.59 -14.39 2.70
C ILE A 16 3.76 -13.44 1.81
N GLN A 17 3.30 -13.93 0.65
CA GLN A 17 2.53 -13.13 -0.29
C GLN A 17 1.12 -12.82 0.23
N GLY A 18 0.48 -13.78 0.89
CA GLY A 18 -0.84 -13.61 1.47
C GLY A 18 -0.83 -12.56 2.58
N SER A 19 0.11 -12.64 3.53
CA SER A 19 0.21 -11.65 4.59
C SER A 19 0.56 -10.26 4.07
N ALA A 20 1.42 -10.13 3.05
CA ALA A 20 1.66 -8.83 2.42
C ALA A 20 0.38 -8.24 1.81
N ALA A 21 -0.43 -9.07 1.14
CA ALA A 21 -1.71 -8.65 0.58
C ALA A 21 -2.74 -8.27 1.67
N ASP A 22 -2.74 -8.97 2.80
CA ASP A 22 -3.61 -8.66 3.94
C ASP A 22 -3.24 -7.31 4.57
N ILE A 23 -1.94 -7.05 4.76
CA ILE A 23 -1.41 -5.78 5.29
C ILE A 23 -1.83 -4.61 4.39
N LEU A 24 -1.58 -4.71 3.08
CA LEU A 24 -1.93 -3.63 2.16
C LEU A 24 -3.43 -3.36 2.14
N LYS A 25 -4.27 -4.40 2.18
CA LYS A 25 -5.73 -4.24 2.23
C LYS A 25 -6.20 -3.54 3.50
N MET A 26 -5.58 -3.84 4.65
CA MET A 26 -5.87 -3.12 5.89
C MET A 26 -5.46 -1.65 5.78
N ALA A 27 -4.28 -1.37 5.23
CA ALA A 27 -3.83 0.00 4.96
C ALA A 27 -4.80 0.77 4.04
N MET A 28 -5.27 0.12 2.96
CA MET A 28 -6.23 0.72 2.02
C MET A 28 -7.57 1.09 2.69
N ILE A 29 -8.08 0.25 3.57
CA ILE A 29 -9.32 0.52 4.31
C ILE A 29 -9.13 1.69 5.27
N GLU A 30 -8.00 1.73 5.97
CA GLU A 30 -7.68 2.80 6.90
C GLU A 30 -7.44 4.13 6.18
N LEU A 31 -6.77 4.11 5.02
CA LEU A 31 -6.60 5.28 4.16
C LEU A 31 -7.94 5.84 3.70
N ASP A 32 -8.85 4.99 3.20
CA ASP A 32 -10.19 5.43 2.78
C ASP A 32 -10.96 6.06 3.95
N ARG A 33 -10.84 5.49 5.17
CA ARG A 33 -11.44 6.05 6.38
C ARG A 33 -10.89 7.45 6.70
N GLU A 34 -9.57 7.59 6.83
CA GLU A 34 -8.91 8.84 7.18
C GLU A 34 -9.11 9.93 6.12
N MET A 35 -9.04 9.58 4.83
CA MET A 35 -9.28 10.50 3.73
C MET A 35 -10.71 11.06 3.77
N ARG A 36 -11.71 10.23 4.07
CA ARG A 36 -13.10 10.67 4.21
C ARG A 36 -13.32 11.54 5.44
N GLU A 37 -12.74 11.18 6.58
CA GLU A 37 -12.86 11.94 7.83
C GLU A 37 -12.24 13.34 7.70
N ARG A 38 -11.07 13.42 7.05
CA ARG A 38 -10.34 14.67 6.79
C ARG A 38 -10.81 15.41 5.54
N LYS A 39 -11.75 14.83 4.79
CA LYS A 39 -12.38 15.39 3.57
C LYS A 39 -11.37 15.70 2.46
N PHE A 40 -10.39 14.84 2.26
CA PHE A 40 -9.53 14.88 1.09
C PHE A 40 -10.37 14.75 -0.19
N LYS A 41 -9.96 15.45 -1.24
CA LYS A 41 -10.49 15.29 -2.59
C LYS A 41 -9.63 14.33 -3.43
N ALA A 42 -8.42 14.04 -2.97
CA ALA A 42 -7.56 13.01 -3.56
C ALA A 42 -8.28 11.65 -3.65
N ASN A 43 -7.94 10.87 -4.67
CA ASN A 43 -8.56 9.57 -4.94
C ASN A 43 -7.50 8.50 -5.12
N LEU A 44 -7.70 7.34 -4.47
CA LEU A 44 -6.95 6.12 -4.78
C LEU A 44 -7.43 5.57 -6.13
N LEU A 45 -6.56 5.59 -7.13
CA LEU A 45 -6.88 5.13 -8.49
C LEU A 45 -6.61 3.63 -8.67
N LEU A 46 -5.43 3.17 -8.26
CA LEU A 46 -4.94 1.83 -8.54
C LEU A 46 -4.16 1.26 -7.36
N GLN A 47 -4.22 -0.05 -7.24
CA GLN A 47 -3.30 -0.84 -6.44
C GLN A 47 -2.55 -1.80 -7.37
N VAL A 48 -1.22 -1.82 -7.28
CA VAL A 48 -0.36 -2.69 -8.09
C VAL A 48 0.65 -3.35 -7.17
N HIS A 49 0.43 -4.63 -6.87
CA HIS A 49 1.26 -5.39 -5.92
C HIS A 49 1.33 -4.74 -4.54
N ASP A 50 2.40 -4.03 -4.21
CA ASP A 50 2.65 -3.33 -2.94
C ASP A 50 2.55 -1.80 -3.08
N GLU A 51 2.19 -1.30 -4.26
CA GLU A 51 2.08 0.12 -4.58
C GLU A 51 0.62 0.60 -4.63
N LEU A 52 0.39 1.84 -4.20
CA LEU A 52 -0.88 2.55 -4.29
C LEU A 52 -0.69 3.84 -5.10
N ILE A 53 -1.54 4.05 -6.11
CA ILE A 53 -1.46 5.20 -7.02
C ILE A 53 -2.63 6.14 -6.76
N PHE A 54 -2.33 7.41 -6.50
CA PHE A 54 -3.31 8.44 -6.20
C PHE A 54 -3.34 9.53 -7.25
N GLU A 55 -4.53 10.09 -7.50
CA GLU A 55 -4.70 11.41 -8.09
C GLU A 55 -4.94 12.40 -6.97
N VAL A 56 -4.17 13.50 -6.95
CA VAL A 56 -4.08 14.38 -5.78
C VAL A 56 -4.12 15.85 -6.22
N PRO A 57 -5.04 16.67 -5.69
CA PRO A 57 -4.95 18.12 -5.84
C PRO A 57 -3.64 18.66 -5.26
N GLN A 58 -3.04 19.64 -5.93
CA GLN A 58 -1.73 20.17 -5.53
C GLN A 58 -1.69 20.73 -4.10
N ASP A 59 -2.82 21.27 -3.61
CA ASP A 59 -2.98 21.79 -2.25
C ASP A 59 -3.08 20.70 -1.17
N GLU A 60 -3.34 19.45 -1.55
CA GLU A 60 -3.45 18.30 -0.64
C GLU A 60 -2.18 17.43 -0.62
N LEU A 61 -1.24 17.66 -1.54
CA LEU A 61 -0.13 16.75 -1.83
C LEU A 61 0.70 16.35 -0.60
N GLU A 62 1.30 17.32 0.08
CA GLU A 62 2.17 17.08 1.24
C GLU A 62 1.40 16.44 2.41
N SER A 63 0.13 16.82 2.56
CA SER A 63 -0.75 16.29 3.60
C SER A 63 -1.12 14.84 3.34
N LEU A 64 -1.42 14.50 2.08
CA LEU A 64 -1.76 13.15 1.69
C LEU A 64 -0.52 12.24 1.74
N GLN A 65 0.64 12.70 1.27
CA GLN A 65 1.89 11.91 1.36
C GLN A 65 2.17 11.49 2.80
N SER A 66 2.12 12.44 3.73
CA SER A 66 2.35 12.17 5.15
C SER A 66 1.35 11.15 5.70
N LEU A 67 0.07 11.27 5.33
CA LEU A 67 -0.98 10.33 5.73
C LEU A 67 -0.76 8.94 5.14
N VAL A 68 -0.39 8.85 3.85
CA VAL A 68 -0.16 7.58 3.15
C VAL A 68 1.00 6.84 3.80
N GLU A 69 2.12 7.51 4.03
CA GLU A 69 3.28 6.92 4.70
C GLU A 69 2.94 6.46 6.12
N GLU A 70 2.29 7.32 6.92
CA GLU A 70 1.87 6.99 8.28
C GLU A 70 0.97 5.75 8.32
N VAL A 71 -0.07 5.71 7.49
CA VAL A 71 -1.03 4.59 7.52
C VAL A 71 -0.39 3.31 6.98
N MET A 72 0.40 3.37 5.91
CA MET A 72 1.03 2.17 5.34
C MET A 72 2.08 1.56 6.28
N GLU A 73 2.87 2.39 6.98
CA GLU A 73 3.87 1.91 7.92
C GLU A 73 3.27 1.34 9.22
N ASN A 74 2.09 1.83 9.61
CA ASN A 74 1.44 1.47 10.87
C ASN A 74 0.22 0.54 10.71
N ALA A 75 -0.06 0.07 9.49
CA ALA A 75 -1.22 -0.80 9.21
C ALA A 75 -1.25 -2.07 10.07
N VAL A 76 -0.09 -2.59 10.46
CA VAL A 76 0.07 -3.70 11.40
C VAL A 76 1.33 -3.53 12.25
N SER A 77 1.34 -4.16 13.43
CA SER A 77 2.56 -4.28 14.25
C SER A 77 3.32 -5.56 13.91
N LEU A 78 4.55 -5.42 13.43
CA LEU A 78 5.45 -6.54 13.14
C LEU A 78 6.71 -6.46 14.02
N LYS A 79 7.49 -7.55 14.04
CA LYS A 79 8.79 -7.59 14.74
C LYS A 79 9.85 -6.69 14.12
N VAL A 80 9.62 -6.23 12.89
CA VAL A 80 10.45 -5.30 12.13
C VAL A 80 9.56 -4.18 11.61
N PRO A 81 10.06 -2.95 11.48
CA PRO A 81 9.26 -1.84 10.96
C PRO A 81 8.90 -2.08 9.48
N LEU A 82 7.70 -1.67 9.10
CA LEU A 82 7.34 -1.44 7.70
C LEU A 82 7.85 -0.06 7.30
N ARG A 83 8.16 0.10 6.01
CA ARG A 83 8.59 1.36 5.44
C ARG A 83 7.82 1.62 4.15
N ALA A 84 7.31 2.83 4.00
CA ALA A 84 6.71 3.31 2.77
C ALA A 84 7.58 4.45 2.21
N ASP A 85 7.71 4.51 0.89
CA ASP A 85 8.34 5.64 0.20
C ASP A 85 7.29 6.21 -0.78
N SER A 86 7.32 7.53 -1.02
CA SER A 86 6.36 8.20 -1.91
C SER A 86 7.04 9.12 -2.92
N ASN A 87 6.62 9.02 -4.18
CA ASN A 87 7.12 9.83 -5.30
C ASN A 87 5.95 10.56 -5.99
N VAL A 88 6.24 11.68 -6.67
CA VAL A 88 5.24 12.56 -7.29
C VAL A 88 5.69 12.96 -8.68
N GLY A 89 4.74 13.02 -9.61
CA GLY A 89 4.95 13.52 -10.96
C GLY A 89 3.64 13.81 -11.66
N ASP A 90 3.70 14.48 -12.81
CA ASP A 90 2.49 14.85 -13.58
C ASP A 90 1.87 13.63 -14.28
N ASN A 91 2.60 12.52 -14.31
CA ASN A 91 2.15 11.23 -14.80
C ASN A 91 2.83 10.11 -14.02
N TRP A 92 2.30 8.89 -14.14
CA TRP A 92 2.82 7.73 -13.40
C TRP A 92 4.28 7.38 -13.75
N PHE A 93 4.75 7.72 -14.97
CA PHE A 93 6.15 7.49 -15.32
C PHE A 93 7.10 8.39 -14.53
N GLU A 94 6.69 9.63 -14.24
CA GLU A 94 7.44 10.59 -13.42
C GLU A 94 7.28 10.35 -11.93
N ALA A 95 6.14 9.81 -11.49
CA ALA A 95 5.84 9.49 -10.10
C ALA A 95 6.43 8.15 -9.61
N LYS A 96 7.49 7.67 -10.27
CA LYS A 96 8.12 6.38 -10.00
C LYS A 96 9.34 6.50 -9.10
#